data_AF-A0A1F9VT58-F1
#
_entry.id   AF-A0A1F9VT58-F1
#
_cell.length_a   1.000
_cell.length_b   1.000
_cell.length_c   1.000
_cell.angle_alpha   90.00
_cell.angle_beta   90.00
_cell.angle_gamma   90.00
#
_symmetry.space_group_name_H-M   'P 1'
#
loop_
_entity.id
_entity.type
_entity.pdbx_description
1 polymer ?
#
loop_
_entity_poly.entity_id
_entity_poly.type
_entity_poly.pdbx_seq_one_letter_code
_entity_poly.pdbx_strand_id
1 'polypeptide(L)'
;MTAFSPEKLRDSLRSAAAGRLLLKALSAAYVGVMAARKALYDLGALKRRRLPVPVVCFGNISAGGTGKTSTVVATALELAGAGRRPAVLLRGYKRKNTSGVTVLAKGRTASLEEAGDEALMLYRMLEPAGVPVLVSTDRFASGTIASELGADIILMDDGFQHFAIARDADIVLVNATSPFSADSPLPGGNLREPASALSRASAVVITHCEQAQQDEIDALHAEIRRLAPGAAVIESMHSPETFIN
;
A
#
# COMPACT_ATOMS: atom_id res chain seq x y z
N MET A 1 6.72 -19.35 -27.28
CA MET A 1 6.98 -17.89 -27.16
C MET A 1 7.38 -17.63 -25.72
N THR A 2 8.64 -17.28 -25.46
CA THR A 2 9.10 -16.91 -24.11
C THR A 2 8.34 -15.67 -23.67
N ALA A 3 7.60 -15.77 -22.55
CA ALA A 3 6.86 -14.65 -21.99
C ALA A 3 7.82 -13.47 -21.73
N PHE A 4 7.45 -12.29 -22.22
CA PHE A 4 8.18 -11.06 -21.93
C PHE A 4 8.23 -10.86 -20.40
N SER A 5 9.43 -10.89 -19.83
CA SER A 5 9.67 -10.60 -18.41
C SER A 5 10.34 -9.23 -18.30
N PRO A 6 9.65 -8.22 -17.73
CA PRO A 6 10.21 -6.89 -17.51
C PRO A 6 11.49 -6.90 -16.66
N GLU A 7 11.63 -7.87 -15.75
CA GLU A 7 12.82 -8.05 -14.90
C GLU A 7 14.02 -8.49 -15.74
N LYS A 8 13.87 -9.53 -16.58
CA LYS A 8 14.94 -10.00 -17.46
C LYS A 8 15.40 -8.92 -18.44
N LEU A 9 14.48 -8.11 -18.96
CA LEU A 9 14.82 -6.97 -19.81
C LEU A 9 15.63 -5.92 -19.04
N ARG A 10 15.21 -5.59 -17.81
CA ARG A 10 15.89 -4.63 -16.95
C ARG A 10 17.31 -5.09 -16.61
N ASP A 11 17.49 -6.37 -16.28
CA ASP A 11 18.80 -6.92 -15.95
C ASP A 11 19.73 -6.95 -17.17
N SER A 12 19.19 -7.28 -18.35
CA SER A 12 19.91 -7.16 -19.61
C SER A 12 20.37 -5.72 -19.87
N LEU A 13 19.50 -4.72 -19.69
CA LEU A 13 19.85 -3.31 -19.83
C LEU A 13 20.87 -2.83 -18.78
N ARG A 14 20.83 -3.36 -17.56
CA ARG A 14 21.80 -3.03 -16.50
C ARG A 14 23.22 -3.51 -16.81
N SER A 15 23.38 -4.55 -17.64
CA SER A 15 24.70 -5.09 -18.00
C SER A 15 25.57 -4.08 -18.77
N ALA A 16 24.97 -3.20 -19.57
CA ALA A 16 25.67 -2.21 -20.39
C ALA A 16 25.58 -0.79 -19.82
N ALA A 17 26.64 0.02 -20.00
CA ALA A 17 26.68 1.40 -19.53
C ALA A 17 25.57 2.26 -20.17
N ALA A 18 25.33 2.11 -21.48
CA ALA A 18 24.26 2.79 -22.20
C ALA A 18 22.86 2.42 -21.66
N GLY A 19 22.65 1.13 -21.35
CA GLY A 19 21.38 0.67 -20.79
C GLY A 19 21.14 1.19 -19.36
N ARG A 20 22.19 1.27 -18.52
CA ARG A 20 22.11 1.94 -17.21
C ARG A 20 21.76 3.43 -17.33
N LEU A 21 22.33 4.14 -18.29
CA LEU A 21 22.02 5.55 -18.53
C LEU A 21 20.57 5.74 -18.98
N LEU A 22 20.10 4.89 -19.91
CA LEU A 22 18.71 4.88 -20.36
C LEU A 22 17.75 4.63 -19.19
N LEU A 23 18.01 3.61 -18.35
CA LEU A 23 17.19 3.33 -17.18
C LEU A 23 17.15 4.50 -16.19
N LYS A 24 18.30 5.17 -15.96
CA LYS A 24 18.34 6.38 -15.11
C LYS A 24 17.51 7.51 -15.70
N ALA A 25 17.60 7.76 -17.00
CA ALA A 25 16.81 8.79 -17.67
C ALA A 25 15.30 8.49 -17.59
N LEU A 26 14.90 7.24 -17.85
CA LEU A 26 13.51 6.81 -17.72
C LEU A 26 13.01 6.90 -16.27
N SER A 27 13.86 6.59 -15.30
CA SER A 27 13.51 6.69 -13.87
C SER A 27 13.34 8.15 -13.45
N ALA A 28 14.19 9.05 -13.93
CA ALA A 28 14.05 10.48 -13.69
C ALA A 28 12.76 11.04 -14.31
N ALA A 29 12.43 10.63 -15.55
CA ALA A 29 11.19 11.01 -16.20
C ALA A 29 9.96 10.48 -15.43
N TYR A 30 9.99 9.23 -14.98
CA TYR A 30 8.93 8.62 -14.17
C TYR A 30 8.70 9.39 -12.86
N VAL A 31 9.77 9.68 -12.11
CA VAL A 31 9.71 10.49 -10.89
C VAL A 31 9.18 11.89 -11.18
N GLY A 32 9.61 12.52 -12.28
CA GLY A 32 9.13 13.82 -12.72
C GLY A 32 7.62 13.85 -12.97
N VAL A 33 7.08 12.84 -13.67
CA VAL A 33 5.63 12.70 -13.90
C VAL A 33 4.88 12.53 -12.59
N MET A 34 5.40 11.69 -11.68
CA MET A 34 4.78 11.47 -10.37
C MET A 34 4.80 12.73 -9.49
N ALA A 35 5.92 13.46 -9.48
CA ALA A 35 6.05 14.72 -8.77
C ALA A 35 5.12 15.80 -9.34
N ALA A 36 5.03 15.92 -10.67
CA ALA A 36 4.10 16.84 -11.34
C ALA A 36 2.65 16.49 -10.98
N ARG A 37 2.27 15.20 -11.05
CA ARG A 37 0.94 14.75 -10.66
C ARG A 37 0.61 15.12 -9.20
N LYS A 38 1.55 14.90 -8.29
CA LYS A 38 1.38 15.29 -6.87
C LYS A 38 1.21 16.81 -6.74
N ALA A 39 2.06 17.60 -7.39
CA ALA A 39 1.98 19.05 -7.38
C ALA A 39 0.62 19.57 -7.87
N LEU A 40 0.04 18.94 -8.91
CA LEU A 40 -1.32 19.27 -9.36
C LEU A 40 -2.38 19.08 -8.27
N TYR A 41 -2.25 18.07 -7.40
CA TYR A 41 -3.14 17.89 -6.25
C TYR A 41 -2.83 18.88 -5.11
N ASP A 42 -1.56 19.15 -4.83
CA ASP A 42 -1.15 20.08 -3.77
C ASP A 42 -1.57 21.53 -4.09
N LEU A 43 -1.49 21.92 -5.36
CA LEU A 43 -1.93 23.23 -5.86
C LEU A 43 -3.45 23.32 -6.06
N GLY A 44 -4.19 22.23 -5.85
CA GLY A 44 -5.65 22.18 -6.02
C GLY A 44 -6.15 22.15 -7.47
N ALA A 45 -5.26 22.04 -8.46
CA ALA A 45 -5.63 21.86 -9.87
C ALA A 45 -6.36 20.52 -10.10
N LEU A 46 -6.01 19.49 -9.33
CA LEU A 46 -6.78 18.24 -9.20
C LEU A 46 -7.44 18.18 -7.82
N LYS A 47 -8.73 17.85 -7.80
CA LYS A 47 -9.53 17.82 -6.57
C LYS A 47 -9.28 16.54 -5.77
N ARG A 48 -9.01 16.70 -4.47
CA ARG A 48 -9.09 15.61 -3.49
C ARG A 48 -10.53 15.48 -2.99
N ARG A 49 -11.09 14.28 -3.04
CA ARG A 49 -12.42 13.98 -2.49
C ARG A 49 -12.26 13.55 -1.03
N ARG A 50 -13.05 14.11 -0.11
CA ARG A 50 -13.01 13.77 1.33
C ARG A 50 -14.23 12.95 1.71
N LEU A 51 -14.00 11.82 2.38
CA LEU A 51 -15.04 10.98 2.95
C LEU A 51 -15.55 11.58 4.27
N PRO A 52 -16.79 11.24 4.70
CA PRO A 52 -17.37 11.77 5.94
C PRO A 52 -16.73 11.17 7.22
N VAL A 53 -15.90 10.14 7.07
CA VAL A 53 -15.20 9.45 8.17
C VAL A 53 -13.68 9.46 7.93
N PRO A 54 -12.87 9.30 8.99
CA PRO A 54 -11.41 9.28 8.86
C PRO A 54 -10.91 8.17 7.93
N VAL A 55 -9.88 8.49 7.14
CA VAL A 55 -9.23 7.55 6.21
C VAL A 55 -7.76 7.37 6.61
N VAL A 56 -7.43 6.15 7.03
CA VAL A 56 -6.04 5.71 7.24
C VAL A 56 -5.60 4.90 6.05
N CYS A 57 -4.52 5.32 5.40
CA CYS A 57 -3.98 4.64 4.25
C CYS A 57 -2.79 3.79 4.63
N PHE A 58 -2.77 2.56 4.16
CA PHE A 58 -1.63 1.66 4.22
C PHE A 58 -1.00 1.61 2.84
N GLY A 59 0.32 1.75 2.78
CA GLY A 59 1.01 1.68 1.50
C GLY A 59 2.49 1.47 1.66
N ASN A 60 3.20 1.57 0.53
CA ASN A 60 4.64 1.43 0.49
C ASN A 60 5.22 2.34 -0.60
N ILE A 61 6.53 2.51 -0.56
CA ILE A 61 7.30 3.23 -1.59
C ILE A 61 7.96 2.29 -2.60
N SER A 62 7.89 0.97 -2.40
CA SER A 62 8.52 -0.04 -3.27
C SER A 62 7.48 -1.01 -3.87
N ALA A 63 7.72 -1.44 -5.11
CA ALA A 63 6.99 -2.50 -5.77
C ALA A 63 7.51 -3.85 -5.26
N GLY A 64 7.04 -4.27 -4.09
CA GLY A 64 7.38 -5.55 -3.46
C GLY A 64 6.41 -5.90 -2.33
N GLY A 65 6.50 -7.12 -1.83
CA GLY A 65 5.79 -7.55 -0.63
C GLY A 65 6.39 -6.88 0.60
N THR A 66 5.60 -6.05 1.28
CA THR A 66 6.04 -5.29 2.46
C THR A 66 5.21 -5.59 3.71
N GLY A 67 4.40 -6.66 3.71
CA GLY A 67 3.54 -7.01 4.86
C GLY A 67 2.25 -6.18 5.02
N LYS A 68 1.82 -5.46 3.97
CA LYS A 68 0.65 -4.54 4.02
C LYS A 68 -0.62 -5.25 4.46
N THR A 69 -0.96 -6.34 3.79
CA THR A 69 -2.17 -7.11 4.05
C THR A 69 -2.26 -7.54 5.51
N SER A 70 -1.18 -8.10 6.07
CA SER A 70 -1.11 -8.50 7.48
C SER A 70 -1.30 -7.30 8.43
N THR A 71 -0.68 -6.17 8.11
CA THR A 71 -0.77 -4.94 8.92
C THR A 71 -2.18 -4.34 8.88
N VAL A 72 -2.82 -4.32 7.71
CA VAL A 72 -4.21 -3.87 7.54
C VAL A 72 -5.16 -4.76 8.33
N VAL A 73 -4.98 -6.09 8.27
CA VAL A 73 -5.79 -7.05 9.03
C VAL A 73 -5.61 -6.85 10.53
N ALA A 74 -4.36 -6.81 11.01
CA ALA A 74 -4.08 -6.59 12.43
C ALA A 74 -4.70 -5.29 12.94
N THR A 75 -4.57 -4.19 12.17
CA THR A 75 -5.17 -2.91 12.55
C THR A 75 -6.69 -2.96 12.56
N ALA A 76 -7.30 -3.63 11.58
CA ALA A 76 -8.75 -3.78 11.51
C ALA A 76 -9.31 -4.58 12.69
N LEU A 77 -8.64 -5.68 13.07
CA LEU A 77 -9.03 -6.50 14.20
C LEU A 77 -8.88 -5.74 15.53
N GLU A 78 -7.77 -5.02 15.71
CA GLU A 78 -7.54 -4.19 16.90
C GLU A 78 -8.61 -3.11 17.06
N LEU A 79 -8.91 -2.39 15.98
CA LEU A 79 -9.96 -1.36 15.97
C LEU A 79 -11.34 -1.96 16.27
N ALA A 80 -11.67 -3.10 15.66
CA ALA A 80 -12.93 -3.80 15.92
C ALA A 80 -13.02 -4.28 17.38
N GLY A 81 -11.94 -4.83 17.93
CA GLY A 81 -11.83 -5.24 19.34
C GLY A 81 -11.98 -4.06 20.31
N ALA A 82 -11.52 -2.87 19.91
CA ALA A 82 -11.74 -1.62 20.64
C ALA A 82 -13.14 -1.00 20.44
N GLY A 83 -14.07 -1.71 19.81
CA GLY A 83 -15.46 -1.27 19.60
C GLY A 83 -15.66 -0.27 18.45
N ARG A 84 -14.64 -0.05 17.61
CA ARG A 84 -14.77 0.74 16.38
C ARG A 84 -15.39 -0.10 15.26
N ARG A 85 -15.87 0.57 14.22
CA ARG A 85 -16.42 -0.08 13.02
C ARG A 85 -15.55 0.23 11.81
N PRO A 86 -14.38 -0.42 11.67
CA PRO A 86 -13.53 -0.22 10.51
C PRO A 86 -14.15 -0.84 9.25
N ALA A 87 -13.79 -0.32 8.08
CA ALA A 87 -14.01 -0.98 6.80
C ALA A 87 -12.74 -0.92 5.95
N VAL A 88 -12.42 -2.01 5.24
CA VAL A 88 -11.23 -2.08 4.40
C VAL A 88 -11.60 -1.80 2.94
N LEU A 89 -10.85 -0.91 2.29
CA LEU A 89 -10.98 -0.67 0.86
C LEU A 89 -9.81 -1.33 0.11
N LEU A 90 -10.14 -2.18 -0.86
CA LEU A 90 -9.21 -2.76 -1.84
C LEU A 90 -9.44 -2.24 -3.25
N ARG A 91 -8.39 -2.23 -4.07
CA ARG A 91 -8.49 -1.79 -5.49
C ARG A 91 -9.13 -2.87 -6.35
N GLY A 92 -8.86 -4.13 -6.00
CA GLY A 92 -9.20 -5.30 -6.81
C GLY A 92 -8.25 -5.47 -7.98
N TYR A 93 -6.98 -5.81 -7.71
CA TYR A 93 -6.02 -6.09 -8.77
C TYR A 93 -6.41 -7.41 -9.49
N LYS A 94 -6.30 -7.45 -10.83
CA LYS A 94 -6.61 -8.63 -11.68
C LYS A 94 -8.07 -9.13 -11.68
N ARG A 95 -9.04 -8.39 -11.14
CA ARG A 95 -10.48 -8.74 -11.27
C ARG A 95 -10.96 -8.60 -12.72
N LYS A 96 -11.85 -9.49 -13.16
CA LYS A 96 -12.40 -9.47 -14.54
C LYS A 96 -13.41 -8.34 -14.75
N ASN A 97 -14.29 -8.11 -13.77
CA ASN A 97 -15.28 -7.04 -13.83
C ASN A 97 -14.85 -5.87 -12.95
N THR A 98 -14.45 -4.74 -13.51
CA THR A 98 -14.02 -3.53 -12.76
C THR A 98 -15.13 -2.48 -12.57
N SER A 99 -16.34 -2.77 -13.05
CA SER A 99 -17.47 -1.86 -12.90
C SER A 99 -18.06 -1.93 -11.49
N GLY A 100 -18.35 -0.76 -10.91
CA GLY A 100 -19.03 -0.64 -9.62
C GLY A 100 -18.15 -0.94 -8.40
N VAL A 101 -18.84 -1.21 -7.29
CA VAL A 101 -18.23 -1.53 -5.99
C VAL A 101 -18.70 -2.92 -5.58
N THR A 102 -17.75 -3.84 -5.38
CA THR A 102 -18.03 -5.15 -4.79
C THR A 102 -17.98 -5.01 -3.28
N VAL A 103 -19.01 -5.48 -2.57
CA VAL A 103 -19.11 -5.40 -1.10
C VAL A 103 -19.11 -6.80 -0.51
N LEU A 104 -18.09 -7.12 0.28
CA LEU A 104 -18.01 -8.33 1.10
C LEU A 104 -18.32 -7.95 2.54
N ALA A 105 -19.44 -8.42 3.06
CA ALA A 105 -19.92 -8.11 4.41
C ALA A 105 -20.82 -9.24 4.91
N LYS A 106 -21.01 -9.34 6.23
CA LYS A 106 -21.89 -10.37 6.81
C LYS A 106 -23.28 -10.35 6.16
N GLY A 107 -23.72 -11.52 5.69
CA GLY A 107 -24.99 -11.67 4.97
C GLY A 107 -24.98 -11.20 3.50
N ARG A 108 -23.82 -10.82 2.97
CA ARG A 108 -23.59 -10.53 1.55
C ARG A 108 -22.45 -11.40 1.02
N THR A 109 -22.73 -12.23 0.03
CA THR A 109 -21.72 -13.03 -0.66
C THR A 109 -21.43 -12.40 -2.03
N ALA A 110 -20.16 -12.37 -2.43
CA ALA A 110 -19.75 -12.08 -3.81
C ALA A 110 -18.96 -13.27 -4.34
N SER A 111 -19.03 -13.51 -5.65
CA SER A 111 -18.29 -14.61 -6.28
C SER A 111 -16.79 -14.33 -6.31
N LEU A 112 -15.99 -15.39 -6.52
CA LEU A 112 -14.54 -15.24 -6.70
C LEU A 112 -14.21 -14.36 -7.91
N GLU A 113 -15.00 -14.45 -9.00
CA GLU A 113 -14.80 -13.60 -10.18
C GLU A 113 -15.08 -12.10 -9.90
N GLU A 114 -15.95 -11.80 -8.94
CA GLU A 114 -16.38 -10.44 -8.57
C GLU A 114 -15.44 -9.78 -7.55
N ALA A 115 -14.96 -10.56 -6.58
CA ALA A 115 -14.11 -10.09 -5.49
C ALA A 115 -12.61 -10.19 -5.83
N GLY A 116 -12.20 -11.29 -6.46
CA GLY A 116 -10.81 -11.70 -6.59
C GLY A 116 -10.25 -12.37 -5.34
N ASP A 117 -9.20 -13.18 -5.53
CA ASP A 117 -8.61 -14.03 -4.48
C ASP A 117 -8.17 -13.24 -3.24
N GLU A 118 -7.48 -12.11 -3.46
CA GLU A 118 -6.95 -11.25 -2.39
C GLU A 118 -8.08 -10.68 -1.51
N ALA A 119 -9.16 -10.22 -2.13
CA ALA A 119 -10.28 -9.64 -1.39
C ALA A 119 -11.05 -10.70 -0.60
N LEU A 120 -11.23 -11.89 -1.18
CA LEU A 120 -11.89 -12.99 -0.49
C LEU A 120 -11.05 -13.50 0.69
N MET A 121 -9.73 -13.63 0.52
CA MET A 121 -8.81 -13.98 1.60
C MET A 121 -8.91 -12.96 2.74
N LEU A 122 -8.77 -11.67 2.43
CA LEU A 122 -8.84 -10.61 3.42
C LEU A 122 -10.20 -10.59 4.16
N TYR A 123 -11.31 -10.75 3.41
CA TYR A 123 -12.65 -10.81 4.02
C TYR A 123 -12.79 -12.00 4.97
N ARG A 124 -12.32 -13.19 4.61
CA ARG A 124 -12.39 -14.38 5.49
C ARG A 124 -11.65 -14.18 6.81
N MET A 125 -10.53 -13.47 6.80
CA MET A 125 -9.78 -13.15 8.04
C MET A 125 -10.53 -12.14 8.93
N LEU A 126 -11.36 -11.29 8.32
CA LEU A 126 -12.02 -10.15 8.96
C LEU A 126 -13.49 -10.38 9.29
N GLU A 127 -14.12 -11.37 8.65
CA GLU A 127 -15.52 -11.74 8.83
C GLU A 127 -15.88 -12.06 10.29
N PRO A 128 -15.07 -12.78 11.09
CA PRO A 128 -15.39 -13.04 12.50
C PRO A 128 -15.53 -11.76 13.34
N ALA A 129 -14.79 -10.71 12.98
CA ALA A 129 -14.86 -9.39 13.63
C ALA A 129 -15.92 -8.47 13.00
N GLY A 130 -16.66 -8.94 11.98
CA GLY A 130 -17.70 -8.18 11.30
C GLY A 130 -17.19 -7.02 10.44
N VAL A 131 -15.91 -7.02 10.06
CA VAL A 131 -15.29 -5.93 9.29
C VAL A 131 -15.55 -6.13 7.78
N PRO A 132 -16.27 -5.21 7.11
CA PRO A 132 -16.54 -5.32 5.68
C PRO A 132 -15.32 -4.99 4.82
N VAL A 133 -15.24 -5.62 3.66
CA VAL A 133 -14.21 -5.39 2.63
C VAL A 133 -14.88 -4.92 1.35
N LEU A 134 -14.47 -3.76 0.85
CA LEU A 134 -15.04 -3.18 -0.37
C LEU A 134 -13.98 -3.07 -1.45
N VAL A 135 -14.32 -3.53 -2.65
CA VAL A 135 -13.39 -3.61 -3.78
C VAL A 135 -13.86 -2.70 -4.90
N SER A 136 -13.07 -1.68 -5.24
CA SER A 136 -13.33 -0.80 -6.39
C SER A 136 -12.10 -0.02 -6.84
N THR A 137 -12.07 0.36 -8.12
CA THR A 137 -11.10 1.34 -8.64
C THR A 137 -11.43 2.76 -8.22
N ASP A 138 -12.73 3.10 -8.05
CA ASP A 138 -13.16 4.35 -7.42
C ASP A 138 -13.22 4.15 -5.89
N ARG A 139 -12.13 4.54 -5.24
CA ARG A 139 -11.97 4.43 -3.79
C ARG A 139 -12.94 5.32 -3.01
N PHE A 140 -13.45 6.39 -3.62
CA PHE A 140 -14.38 7.26 -2.93
C PHE A 140 -15.76 6.65 -2.97
N ALA A 141 -16.19 6.10 -4.12
CA ALA A 141 -17.46 5.39 -4.21
C ALA A 141 -17.52 4.24 -3.19
N SER A 142 -16.45 3.43 -3.10
CA SER A 142 -16.40 2.37 -2.08
C SER A 142 -16.34 2.93 -0.65
N GLY A 143 -15.58 3.99 -0.39
CA GLY A 143 -15.57 4.64 0.92
C GLY A 143 -16.92 5.25 1.34
N THR A 144 -17.69 5.80 0.40
CA THR A 144 -19.04 6.32 0.64
C THR A 144 -19.97 5.19 1.05
N ILE A 145 -20.00 4.09 0.29
CA ILE A 145 -20.81 2.92 0.63
C ILE A 145 -20.40 2.34 1.98
N ALA A 146 -19.10 2.26 2.28
CA ALA A 146 -18.62 1.80 3.58
C ALA A 146 -19.15 2.69 4.73
N SER A 147 -19.15 4.01 4.54
CA SER A 147 -19.68 4.96 5.53
C SER A 147 -21.19 4.79 5.72
N GLU A 148 -21.94 4.58 4.63
CA GLU A 148 -23.39 4.30 4.68
C GLU A 148 -23.72 2.97 5.36
N LEU A 149 -22.83 1.99 5.28
CA LEU A 149 -22.90 0.73 6.03
C LEU A 149 -22.55 0.89 7.53
N GLY A 150 -22.22 2.11 7.97
CA GLY A 150 -21.96 2.43 9.37
C GLY A 150 -20.49 2.34 9.78
N ALA A 151 -19.55 2.24 8.82
CA ALA A 151 -18.13 2.35 9.14
C ALA A 151 -17.82 3.73 9.74
N ASP A 152 -17.02 3.77 10.79
CA ASP A 152 -16.57 5.01 11.44
C ASP A 152 -15.09 5.33 11.20
N ILE A 153 -14.39 4.44 10.50
CA ILE A 153 -13.01 4.61 10.05
C ILE A 153 -12.77 3.73 8.82
N ILE A 154 -12.02 4.26 7.84
CA ILE A 154 -11.67 3.57 6.61
C ILE A 154 -10.19 3.20 6.62
N LEU A 155 -9.90 1.93 6.33
CA LEU A 155 -8.55 1.43 6.12
C LEU A 155 -8.34 1.20 4.62
N MET A 156 -7.59 2.07 3.97
CA MET A 156 -7.36 2.00 2.52
C MET A 156 -6.03 1.30 2.22
N ASP A 157 -6.10 0.13 1.59
CA ASP A 157 -4.89 -0.63 1.21
C ASP A 157 -4.31 -0.16 -0.15
N ASP A 158 -2.98 -0.19 -0.23
CA ASP A 158 -2.12 0.25 -1.35
C ASP A 158 -2.47 1.66 -1.89
N GLY A 159 -2.74 2.58 -0.97
CA GLY A 159 -3.25 3.90 -1.30
C GLY A 159 -2.20 5.02 -1.33
N PHE A 160 -0.91 4.75 -1.09
CA PHE A 160 0.09 5.82 -0.86
C PHE A 160 0.26 6.76 -2.07
N GLN A 161 0.17 6.21 -3.29
CA GLN A 161 0.16 6.97 -4.55
C GLN A 161 -1.23 7.47 -4.98
N HIS A 162 -2.29 7.17 -4.22
CA HIS A 162 -3.68 7.50 -4.54
C HIS A 162 -4.08 8.87 -3.98
N PHE A 163 -3.61 9.94 -4.61
CA PHE A 163 -3.84 11.33 -4.14
C PHE A 163 -5.27 11.86 -4.31
N ALA A 164 -6.13 11.15 -5.04
CA ALA A 164 -7.50 11.59 -5.33
C ALA A 164 -8.43 11.59 -4.10
N ILE A 165 -8.04 10.89 -3.04
CA ILE A 165 -8.75 10.87 -1.76
C ILE A 165 -7.96 11.63 -0.71
N ALA A 166 -8.65 12.48 0.06
CA ALA A 166 -8.09 13.08 1.25
C ALA A 166 -7.93 12.01 2.34
N ARG A 167 -6.71 11.89 2.88
CA ARG A 167 -6.34 10.93 3.91
C ARG A 167 -6.03 11.70 5.19
N ASP A 168 -6.36 11.10 6.32
CA ASP A 168 -6.10 11.69 7.64
C ASP A 168 -4.79 11.15 8.25
N ALA A 169 -4.37 9.95 7.85
CA ALA A 169 -3.05 9.41 8.16
C ALA A 169 -2.52 8.50 7.04
N ASP A 170 -1.20 8.50 6.86
CA ASP A 170 -0.48 7.60 5.96
C ASP A 170 0.47 6.70 6.77
N ILE A 171 0.19 5.40 6.78
CA ILE A 171 1.04 4.36 7.36
C ILE A 171 1.83 3.70 6.22
N VAL A 172 3.14 3.88 6.21
CA VAL A 172 4.02 3.39 5.15
C VAL A 172 4.85 2.22 5.63
N LEU A 173 4.79 1.11 4.89
CA LEU A 173 5.53 -0.09 5.23
C LEU A 173 6.85 -0.14 4.44
N VAL A 174 7.92 -0.47 5.14
CA VAL A 174 9.28 -0.65 4.61
C VAL A 174 9.78 -2.02 5.03
N ASN A 175 10.23 -2.83 4.07
CA ASN A 175 10.75 -4.16 4.37
C ASN A 175 12.23 -4.05 4.80
N ALA A 176 12.56 -4.55 5.99
CA ALA A 176 13.92 -4.54 6.54
C ALA A 176 14.92 -5.31 5.65
N THR A 177 14.48 -6.38 4.98
CA THR A 177 15.32 -7.21 4.09
C THR A 177 15.54 -6.61 2.71
N SER A 178 14.81 -5.52 2.38
CA SER A 178 14.92 -4.82 1.10
C SER A 178 14.82 -3.31 1.33
N PRO A 179 15.85 -2.70 1.95
CA PRO A 179 15.83 -1.29 2.30
C PRO A 179 15.81 -0.42 1.04
N PHE A 180 14.98 0.62 1.05
CA PHE A 180 14.79 1.52 -0.09
C PHE A 180 16.04 2.32 -0.46
N SER A 181 17.01 2.43 0.46
CA SER A 181 18.21 3.23 0.31
C SER A 181 19.21 2.66 -0.69
N ALA A 182 19.18 1.35 -0.89
CA ALA A 182 19.95 0.64 -1.89
C ALA A 182 19.23 0.52 -3.24
N ASP A 183 17.99 1.02 -3.35
CA ASP A 183 17.15 0.86 -4.55
C ASP A 183 16.97 2.17 -5.32
N SER A 184 16.43 2.07 -6.53
CA SER A 184 16.16 3.21 -7.42
C SER A 184 14.71 3.22 -7.89
N PRO A 185 14.20 4.39 -8.33
CA PRO A 185 12.86 4.47 -8.90
C PRO A 185 12.67 3.58 -10.12
N LEU A 186 11.43 3.17 -10.35
CA LEU A 186 11.01 2.47 -11.57
C LEU A 186 11.32 3.34 -12.81
N PRO A 187 11.70 2.73 -13.94
CA PRO A 187 11.93 1.30 -14.15
C PRO A 187 13.34 0.83 -13.75
N GLY A 188 14.21 1.72 -13.26
CA GLY A 188 15.60 1.42 -12.93
C GLY A 188 15.76 0.52 -11.71
N GLY A 189 14.87 0.60 -10.74
CA GLY A 189 14.77 -0.25 -9.54
C GLY A 189 13.31 -0.55 -9.21
N ASN A 190 12.97 -0.84 -7.95
CA ASN A 190 11.60 -1.20 -7.56
C ASN A 190 10.85 -0.05 -6.86
N LEU A 191 11.47 1.09 -6.59
CA LEU A 191 10.77 2.20 -5.94
C LEU A 191 9.67 2.80 -6.82
N ARG A 192 8.44 2.83 -6.32
CA ARG A 192 7.29 3.53 -6.91
C ARG A 192 7.39 5.04 -6.72
N GLU A 193 8.08 5.48 -5.68
CA GLU A 193 8.36 6.87 -5.38
C GLU A 193 9.76 7.01 -4.77
N PRO A 194 10.44 8.17 -4.92
CA PRO A 194 11.74 8.38 -4.27
C PRO A 194 11.60 8.29 -2.75
N ALA A 195 12.69 7.90 -2.05
CA ALA A 195 12.71 7.76 -0.59
C ALA A 195 12.21 9.00 0.17
N SER A 196 12.45 10.20 -0.39
CA SER A 196 11.92 11.48 0.13
C SER A 196 10.39 11.53 0.27
N ALA A 197 9.65 10.67 -0.42
CA ALA A 197 8.20 10.52 -0.27
C ALA A 197 7.78 10.09 1.14
N LEU A 198 8.67 9.43 1.92
CA LEU A 198 8.44 9.07 3.31
C LEU A 198 8.13 10.27 4.21
N SER A 199 8.55 11.48 3.84
CA SER A 199 8.20 12.72 4.55
C SER A 199 6.69 12.94 4.73
N ARG A 200 5.85 12.24 3.95
CA ARG A 200 4.38 12.29 4.06
C ARG A 200 3.79 11.28 5.04
N ALA A 201 4.59 10.32 5.51
CA ALA A 201 4.12 9.29 6.41
C ALA A 201 3.78 9.90 7.78
N SER A 202 2.65 9.48 8.34
CA SER A 202 2.31 9.69 9.75
C SER A 202 3.00 8.64 10.64
N ALA A 203 3.15 7.43 10.10
CA ALA A 203 3.93 6.36 10.70
C ALA A 203 4.64 5.53 9.64
N VAL A 204 5.79 4.98 9.98
CA VAL A 204 6.53 4.02 9.19
C VAL A 204 6.64 2.72 9.96
N VAL A 205 6.18 1.63 9.36
CA VAL A 205 6.30 0.27 9.92
C VAL A 205 7.42 -0.44 9.18
N ILE A 206 8.48 -0.79 9.90
CA ILE A 206 9.56 -1.63 9.41
C ILE A 206 9.12 -3.08 9.57
N THR A 207 8.91 -3.77 8.46
CA THR A 207 8.45 -5.17 8.44
C THR A 207 9.60 -6.14 8.23
N HIS A 208 9.41 -7.38 8.66
CA HIS A 208 10.41 -8.45 8.56
C HIS A 208 11.69 -8.18 9.35
N CYS A 209 11.58 -7.48 10.49
CA CYS A 209 12.71 -7.24 11.38
C CYS A 209 13.35 -8.54 11.87
N GLU A 210 12.58 -9.63 12.00
CA GLU A 210 13.10 -10.95 12.39
C GLU A 210 14.03 -11.59 11.34
N GLN A 211 14.09 -11.03 10.13
CA GLN A 211 14.87 -11.55 9.00
C GLN A 211 16.06 -10.65 8.62
N ALA A 212 16.27 -9.54 9.32
CA ALA A 212 17.37 -8.60 9.10
C ALA A 212 18.32 -8.58 10.30
N GLN A 213 19.57 -8.17 10.09
CA GLN A 213 20.49 -7.96 11.20
C GLN A 213 20.14 -6.68 11.96
N GLN A 214 20.41 -6.63 13.27
CA GLN A 214 20.08 -5.47 14.10
C GLN A 214 20.73 -4.18 13.58
N ASP A 215 21.99 -4.24 13.14
CA ASP A 215 22.69 -3.08 12.58
C ASP A 215 22.02 -2.54 11.29
N GLU A 216 21.41 -3.41 10.48
CA GLU A 216 20.67 -3.01 9.27
C GLU A 216 19.36 -2.31 9.64
N ILE A 217 18.66 -2.82 10.67
CA ILE A 217 17.46 -2.20 11.22
C ILE A 217 17.79 -0.83 11.79
N ASP A 218 18.85 -0.71 12.59
CA ASP A 218 19.27 0.55 13.19
C ASP A 218 19.65 1.60 12.13
N ALA A 219 20.35 1.20 11.08
CA ALA A 219 20.65 2.06 9.94
C ALA A 219 19.38 2.54 9.23
N LEU A 220 18.42 1.63 9.02
CA LEU A 220 17.14 1.95 8.40
C LEU A 220 16.30 2.89 9.28
N HIS A 221 16.30 2.70 10.59
CA HIS A 221 15.70 3.62 11.56
C HIS A 221 16.28 5.03 11.43
N ALA A 222 17.61 5.16 11.40
CA ALA A 222 18.28 6.44 11.28
C ALA A 222 17.90 7.15 9.97
N GLU A 223 17.82 6.41 8.86
CA GLU A 223 17.42 6.97 7.58
C GLU A 223 15.96 7.39 7.52
N ILE A 224 15.05 6.57 8.06
CA ILE A 224 13.62 6.92 8.16
C ILE A 224 13.45 8.19 9.00
N ARG A 225 14.10 8.29 10.16
CA ARG A 225 14.03 9.49 11.00
C ARG A 225 14.55 10.74 10.29
N ARG A 226 15.57 10.60 9.44
CA ARG A 226 16.08 11.70 8.61
C ARG A 226 15.08 12.15 7.55
N LEU A 227 14.39 11.20 6.91
CA LEU A 227 13.45 11.47 5.82
C LEU A 227 12.05 11.88 6.29
N ALA A 228 11.63 11.39 7.45
CA ALA A 228 10.29 11.55 8.01
C ALA A 228 10.38 11.83 9.53
N PRO A 229 10.96 12.97 9.96
CA PRO A 229 11.24 13.23 11.37
C PRO A 229 9.98 13.32 12.26
N GLY A 230 8.81 13.60 11.67
CA GLY A 230 7.53 13.64 12.38
C GLY A 230 6.77 12.31 12.40
N ALA A 231 7.26 11.27 11.72
CA ALA A 231 6.58 9.97 11.67
C ALA A 231 6.94 9.12 12.88
N ALA A 232 5.95 8.42 13.44
CA ALA A 232 6.24 7.31 14.35
C ALA A 232 6.98 6.19 13.59
N VAL A 233 7.96 5.55 14.21
CA VAL A 233 8.67 4.41 13.61
C VAL A 233 8.39 3.19 14.47
N ILE A 234 7.83 2.16 13.84
CA ILE A 234 7.36 0.93 14.50
C ILE A 234 8.05 -0.24 13.84
N GLU A 235 8.52 -1.19 14.63
CA GLU A 235 9.08 -2.45 14.15
C GLU A 235 7.99 -3.53 14.18
N SER A 236 7.98 -4.38 13.17
CA SER A 236 7.04 -5.49 13.03
C SER A 236 7.81 -6.77 12.75
N MET A 237 7.49 -7.80 13.53
CA MET A 237 8.00 -9.15 13.35
C MET A 237 6.87 -10.10 12.96
N HIS A 238 7.19 -11.15 12.21
CA HIS A 238 6.23 -12.19 11.86
C HIS A 238 6.74 -13.56 12.30
N SER A 239 5.92 -14.27 13.07
CA SER A 239 6.16 -15.67 13.43
C SER A 239 4.99 -16.54 12.95
N PRO A 240 5.24 -17.68 12.29
CA PRO A 240 4.18 -18.63 11.99
C PRO A 240 3.64 -19.23 13.29
N GLU A 241 2.34 -19.06 13.55
CA GLU A 241 1.71 -19.60 14.76
C GLU A 241 1.03 -20.95 14.53
N THR A 242 0.31 -21.13 13.41
CA THR A 242 -0.47 -22.34 13.17
C THR A 242 -0.67 -22.56 11.67
N PHE A 243 -0.66 -23.83 11.25
CA PHE A 243 -1.08 -24.23 9.90
C PHE A 243 -2.59 -24.43 9.90
N ILE A 244 -3.29 -23.73 9.00
CA ILE A 244 -4.71 -23.98 8.75
C ILE A 244 -4.78 -25.11 7.70
N ASN A 245 -5.10 -26.32 8.16
CA ASN A 245 -5.40 -27.48 7.31
C ASN A 245 -6.87 -27.50 6.92
#